data_AF-A0A847JMF3-F1
#
_entry.id   AF-A0A847JMF3-F1
#
_cell.length_a   1.000
_cell.length_b   1.000
_cell.length_c   1.000
_cell.angle_alpha   90.00
_cell.angle_beta   90.00
_cell.angle_gamma   90.00
#
_symmetry.space_group_name_H-M   'P 1'
#
loop_
_entity.id
_entity.type
_entity.pdbx_description
1 polymer ?
#
loop_
_entity_poly.entity_id
_entity_poly.type
_entity_poly.pdbx_seq_one_letter_code
_entity_poly.pdbx_strand_id
1 'polypeptide(L)' 'MQAYRFLDIGTAKPSKDLLKRLPHHLIDIKNPDEQYTAGEFVERADALCNQLSAQGILPILSGGTGYYLMNFICGL' A
#
# COMPACT_ATOMS: atom_id res chain seq x y z
N MET A 1 -2.55 5.81 -5.53
CA MET A 1 -3.51 6.87 -5.14
C MET A 1 -4.08 6.69 -3.74
N GLN A 2 -4.42 5.48 -3.30
CA GLN A 2 -4.96 5.24 -1.94
C GLN A 2 -3.97 5.55 -0.80
N ALA A 3 -2.68 5.74 -1.09
CA ALA A 3 -1.67 6.21 -0.14
C ALA A 3 -1.95 7.62 0.41
N TYR A 4 -2.73 8.46 -0.30
CA TYR A 4 -2.98 9.83 0.08
C TYR A 4 -4.20 9.99 0.98
N ARG A 5 -4.02 10.70 2.09
CA ARG A 5 -5.07 11.08 3.04
C ARG A 5 -6.15 11.94 2.38
N PHE A 6 -7.36 11.89 2.93
CA PHE A 6 -8.53 12.70 2.55
C PHE A 6 -9.11 12.45 1.14
N LEU A 7 -8.36 11.79 0.25
CA LEU A 7 -8.78 11.46 -1.11
C LEU A 7 -9.53 10.12 -1.14
N ASP A 8 -10.65 10.00 -0.43
CA ASP A 8 -11.31 8.70 -0.22
C ASP A 8 -12.19 8.29 -1.40
N ILE A 9 -13.16 9.15 -1.78
CA ILE A 9 -14.16 8.85 -2.81
C ILE A 9 -13.51 8.71 -4.19
N GLY A 10 -12.71 9.70 -4.59
CA GLY A 10 -12.08 9.73 -5.92
C GLY A 10 -11.02 8.64 -6.13
N THR A 11 -10.56 7.96 -5.07
CA THR A 11 -9.58 6.86 -5.17
C THR A 11 -10.19 5.50 -4.86
N ALA A 12 -11.52 5.44 -4.72
CA ALA A 12 -12.28 4.24 -4.35
C ALA A 12 -11.67 3.54 -3.12
N LYS A 13 -11.29 4.34 -2.11
CA LYS A 13 -10.63 3.82 -0.93
C LYS A 13 -11.61 2.95 -0.12
N PRO A 14 -11.17 1.80 0.42
CA PRO A 14 -12.02 0.96 1.26
C PRO A 14 -12.62 1.74 2.44
N SER A 15 -13.83 1.38 2.84
CA SER A 15 -14.47 2.01 4.00
C SER A 15 -13.69 1.74 5.29
N LYS A 16 -13.77 2.65 6.26
CA LYS A 16 -13.10 2.48 7.56
C LYS A 16 -13.54 1.20 8.29
N ASP A 17 -14.79 0.79 8.13
CA ASP A 17 -15.30 -0.44 8.73
C ASP A 17 -14.71 -1.69 8.08
N LEU A 18 -14.47 -1.65 6.76
CA LEU A 18 -13.76 -2.71 6.07
C LEU A 18 -12.30 -2.76 6.51
N LEU A 19 -11.62 -1.61 6.62
CA LEU A 19 -10.23 -1.53 7.07
C LEU A 19 -10.01 -2.03 8.51
N LYS A 20 -11.01 -1.86 9.39
CA LYS A 20 -10.97 -2.44 10.75
C LYS A 20 -11.05 -3.96 10.75
N ARG A 21 -11.80 -4.55 9.82
CA ARG A 21 -12.00 -6.01 9.71
C ARG A 21 -10.90 -6.69 8.90
N LEU A 22 -10.41 -6.01 7.88
CA LEU A 22 -9.36 -6.44 6.97
C LEU A 22 -8.32 -5.32 6.90
N PRO A 23 -7.30 -5.35 7.77
CA PRO A 23 -6.25 -4.35 7.78
C PRO A 23 -5.55 -4.29 6.43
N HIS A 24 -5.61 -3.13 5.77
CA HIS A 24 -4.81 -2.83 4.59
C HIS A 24 -3.68 -1.89 4.99
N HIS A 25 -2.47 -2.20 4.55
CA HIS A 25 -1.32 -1.34 4.74
C HIS A 25 -1.16 -0.36 3.57
N LEU A 26 -0.31 0.66 3.74
CA LEU A 26 0.01 1.68 2.72
C LEU A 26 -1.18 2.52 2.24
N ILE A 27 -2.24 2.60 3.06
CA ILE A 27 -3.37 3.52 2.88
C ILE A 27 -3.21 4.69 3.86
N ASP A 28 -3.53 5.91 3.43
CA ASP A 28 -3.47 7.13 4.26
C ASP A 28 -2.08 7.41 4.88
N ILE A 29 -1.01 7.07 4.18
CA ILE A 29 0.39 7.24 4.64
C ILE A 29 1.03 8.57 4.22
N LYS A 30 0.43 9.31 3.29
CA LYS A 30 0.92 10.60 2.76
C LYS A 30 -0.18 11.65 2.75
N ASN A 31 0.18 12.92 2.93
CA ASN A 31 -0.70 14.04 2.62
C ASN A 31 -0.75 14.29 1.10
N PRO A 32 -1.83 14.90 0.57
CA PRO A 32 -1.99 15.12 -0.87
C PRO A 32 -0.90 15.97 -1.54
N ASP A 33 -0.18 16.78 -0.78
CA ASP A 33 0.92 17.65 -1.22
C ASP A 33 2.29 16.97 -1.19
N GLU A 34 2.38 15.74 -0.67
CA GLU A 34 3.61 14.97 -0.64
C GLU A 34 3.77 14.12 -1.91
N GLN A 35 5.01 13.89 -2.33
CA GLN A 35 5.30 12.92 -3.37
C GLN A 35 5.27 11.49 -2.82
N TYR A 36 4.83 10.56 -3.66
CA TYR A 36 4.92 9.12 -3.42
C TYR A 36 5.41 8.41 -4.68
N THR A 37 6.53 7.71 -4.58
CA THR A 37 7.24 7.11 -5.71
C THR A 37 7.14 5.60 -5.72
N ALA A 38 7.48 4.97 -6.84
CA ALA A 38 7.58 3.51 -6.91
C ALA A 38 8.67 2.98 -5.97
N GLY A 39 9.82 3.66 -5.85
CA GLY A 39 10.86 3.25 -4.90
C GLY A 39 10.42 3.32 -3.45
N GLU A 40 9.72 4.39 -3.05
CA GLU A 40 9.17 4.47 -1.70
C GLU A 40 8.12 3.37 -1.45
N PHE A 41 7.33 3.01 -2.46
CA PHE A 41 6.42 1.87 -2.36
C PHE A 41 7.16 0.55 -2.18
N VAL A 42 8.21 0.27 -2.97
CA VAL A 42 8.99 -0.98 -2.87
C VAL A 42 9.61 -1.11 -1.48
N GLU A 43 10.30 -0.08 -1.00
CA GLU A 43 10.93 -0.09 0.34
C GLU A 43 9.93 -0.39 1.45
N ARG A 44 8.77 0.28 1.42
CA ARG A 44 7.73 0.10 2.45
C ARG A 44 7.03 -1.25 2.32
N ALA A 45 6.78 -1.72 1.10
CA ALA A 45 6.14 -3.00 0.84
C ALA A 45 7.04 -4.16 1.28
N ASP A 46 8.34 -4.12 0.97
CA ASP A 46 9.31 -5.11 1.42
C ASP A 46 9.40 -5.18 2.94
N ALA A 47 9.48 -4.02 3.60
CA ALA A 47 9.50 -3.96 5.07
C ALA A 47 8.24 -4.60 5.68
N LEU A 48 7.06 -4.30 5.14
CA LEU A 48 5.80 -4.88 5.60
C LEU A 48 5.71 -6.39 5.32
N CYS A 49 6.10 -6.84 4.13
CA CYS A 49 6.11 -8.25 3.78
C CYS A 49 7.01 -9.05 4.72
N ASN A 50 8.20 -8.54 5.03
CA ASN A 50 9.12 -9.16 5.98
C ASN A 50 8.53 -9.21 7.39
N GLN A 51 7.95 -8.09 7.87
CA GLN A 51 7.32 -8.03 9.19
C GLN A 51 6.16 -9.01 9.32
N LEU A 52 5.24 -9.05 8.34
CA LEU A 52 4.07 -9.91 8.36
C LEU A 52 4.47 -11.39 8.24
N SER A 53 5.41 -11.70 7.36
CA SER A 53 5.91 -13.07 7.20
C SER A 53 6.59 -13.58 8.47
N ALA A 54 7.34 -12.72 9.18
CA ALA A 54 7.92 -13.06 10.47
C ALA A 54 6.86 -13.34 11.57
N GLN A 55 5.65 -12.81 11.40
CA GLN A 55 4.49 -13.08 12.26
C GLN A 55 3.66 -14.30 11.80
N GLY A 56 4.10 -15.00 10.74
CA GLY A 56 3.36 -16.12 10.14
C GLY A 56 2.14 -15.69 9.33
N ILE A 57 2.04 -14.42 8.96
CA ILE A 57 0.95 -13.86 8.17
C ILE A 57 1.39 -13.82 6.71
N LEU A 58 0.58 -14.41 5.81
CA LEU A 58 0.82 -14.33 4.37
C LEU A 58 0.47 -12.92 3.85
N PRO A 59 1.43 -12.15 3.31
CA PRO A 59 1.14 -10.85 2.73
C PRO A 59 0.35 -11.01 1.42
N ILE A 60 -0.71 -10.22 1.26
CA ILE A 60 -1.51 -10.16 0.03
C ILE A 60 -1.40 -8.77 -0.55
N LEU A 61 -0.94 -8.68 -1.79
CA LEU A 61 -0.90 -7.43 -2.54
C LEU A 61 -2.21 -7.22 -3.30
N SER A 62 -2.87 -6.09 -3.07
CA SER A 62 -4.16 -5.76 -3.67
C SER A 62 -4.07 -4.44 -4.44
N GLY A 63 -4.51 -4.46 -5.70
CA GLY A 63 -4.49 -3.30 -6.59
C GLY A 63 -3.10 -3.01 -7.16
N GLY A 64 -2.73 -1.73 -7.19
CA GLY A 64 -1.51 -1.23 -7.82
C GLY A 64 -1.67 -1.00 -9.32
N THR A 65 -0.79 -0.18 -9.88
CA THR A 65 -0.61 -0.11 -11.34
C THR A 65 0.43 -1.14 -11.75
N GLY A 66 0.42 -1.57 -13.02
CA GLY A 66 1.44 -2.49 -13.53
C GLY A 66 2.87 -1.99 -13.27
N TYR A 67 3.08 -0.66 -13.29
CA TYR A 67 4.38 -0.06 -12.97
C TYR A 67 4.84 -0.34 -11.54
N TYR A 68 4.00 -0.09 -10.52
CA TYR A 68 4.37 -0.33 -9.12
C TYR A 68 4.57 -1.82 -8.84
N LEU A 69 3.72 -2.68 -9.40
CA LEU A 69 3.84 -4.13 -9.27
C LEU A 69 5.13 -4.66 -9.90
N MET A 70 5.49 -4.18 -11.10
CA MET A 70 6.70 -4.62 -11.77
C MET A 70 7.97 -4.21 -11.03
N ASN A 71 8.05 -2.97 -10.52
CA ASN A 71 9.19 -2.54 -9.72
C ASN A 71 9.33 -3.35 -8.42
N PHE A 72 8.20 -3.79 -7.83
CA PHE A 72 8.23 -4.61 -6.63
C PHE A 72 8.62 -6.07 -6.90
N ILE A 73 8.06 -6.68 -7.95
CA ILE A 73 8.27 -8.10 -8.24
C ILE A 73 9.61 -8.36 -8.93
N CYS A 74 10.00 -7.51 -9.88
CA CYS A 74 11.20 -7.68 -10.68
C CYS A 74 12.43 -6.96 -10.10
N GLY A 75 12.25 -6.24 -8.99
CA GLY A 75 13.23 -5.31 -8.48
C GLY A 75 13.20 -3.96 -9.22
N LEU A 76 13.84 -2.98 -8.59
CA LEU A 76 14.04 -1.63 -9.10
C LEU A 76 15.20 -1.59 -10.08
#